data_AF-A0A6A6RQ10-F1
#
_entry.id   AF-A0A6A6RQ10-F1
#
_cell.length_a   1.000
_cell.length_b   1.000
_cell.length_c   1.000
_cell.angle_alpha   90.00
_cell.angle_beta   90.00
_cell.angle_gamma   90.00
#
_symmetry.space_group_name_H-M   'P 1'
#
loop_
_entity.id
_entity.type
_entity.pdbx_description
1 polymer ?
#
loop_
_entity_poly.entity_id
_entity_poly.type
_entity_poly.pdbx_seq_one_letter_code
_entity_poly.pdbx_strand_id
1 'polypeptide(L)'
;MLWLYGQFMHIDASEASPAEGYLSALEKHPRGSSEDITIETKDRPIIRTQKEVHGIYYQIVDRLLDVFILSDAYDTRQLRNDTMSALQLFHNSTGWYSDCVWLVTKAFSKLPESSSLCQYLIKSWALLWHGKEVTGEFAHDMTALSTAFLVPVLCLTAKRESDGGECKSQLKQELDEWCTFHEHPDEEEKRVCKEKRETNRPFFRNFILACTEIAIREDTNITQDSLVRAP
;
A
#
# COMPACT_ATOMS: atom_id res chain seq x y z
N MET A 1 12.52 -8.52 -28.61
CA MET A 1 12.38 -9.92 -28.15
C MET A 1 11.87 -9.91 -26.71
N LEU A 2 10.65 -9.40 -26.49
CA LEU A 2 10.01 -9.19 -25.18
C LEU A 2 8.49 -9.28 -25.36
N TRP A 3 7.95 -10.49 -25.47
CA TRP A 3 6.50 -10.78 -25.48
C TRP A 3 6.30 -12.25 -25.10
N LEU A 4 6.70 -12.68 -23.90
CA LEU A 4 6.38 -14.00 -23.37
C LEU A 4 6.30 -13.97 -21.83
N TYR A 5 5.30 -13.28 -21.28
CA TYR A 5 4.77 -13.51 -19.93
C TYR A 5 3.28 -13.17 -19.95
N GLY A 6 2.50 -14.06 -20.54
CA GLY A 6 1.05 -13.90 -20.72
C GLY A 6 0.32 -15.24 -20.66
N GLN A 7 0.79 -16.14 -19.79
CA GLN A 7 0.08 -17.37 -19.45
C GLN A 7 -0.25 -17.34 -17.96
N PHE A 8 -0.98 -16.31 -17.56
CA PHE A 8 -1.74 -16.38 -16.32
C PHE A 8 -2.80 -17.47 -16.50
N MET A 9 -2.97 -18.30 -15.48
CA MET A 9 -4.07 -19.24 -15.39
C MET A 9 -5.36 -18.49 -15.76
N HIS A 10 -6.06 -18.95 -16.79
CA HIS A 10 -7.47 -18.61 -16.97
C HIS A 10 -8.21 -19.24 -15.78
N ILE A 11 -8.18 -18.54 -14.65
CA ILE A 11 -9.14 -18.77 -13.57
C ILE A 11 -10.47 -18.32 -14.18
N ASP A 12 -11.40 -19.26 -14.32
CA ASP A 12 -12.75 -18.96 -14.73
C ASP A 12 -13.27 -17.86 -13.81
N ALA A 13 -13.67 -16.71 -14.38
CA ALA A 13 -14.10 -15.55 -13.59
C ALA A 13 -15.31 -15.86 -12.68
N SER A 14 -15.98 -16.99 -12.92
CA SER A 14 -17.07 -17.55 -12.12
C SER A 14 -16.65 -18.19 -10.78
N GLU A 15 -15.35 -18.31 -10.48
CA GLU A 15 -14.84 -18.89 -9.21
C GLU A 15 -14.12 -17.89 -8.30
N ALA A 16 -13.97 -16.62 -8.71
CA ALA A 16 -13.23 -15.64 -7.94
C ALA A 16 -13.91 -15.33 -6.59
N SER A 17 -13.12 -15.38 -5.51
CA SER A 17 -13.59 -14.98 -4.18
C SER A 17 -13.90 -13.47 -4.16
N PRO A 18 -14.78 -12.98 -3.26
CA PRO A 18 -15.03 -11.55 -3.12
C PRO A 18 -13.73 -10.72 -2.96
N ALA A 19 -12.76 -11.22 -2.19
CA ALA A 19 -11.47 -10.55 -2.01
C ALA A 19 -10.70 -10.38 -3.32
N GLU A 20 -10.78 -11.34 -4.25
CA GLU A 20 -10.16 -11.23 -5.57
C GLU A 20 -10.87 -10.19 -6.44
N GLY A 21 -12.20 -10.11 -6.36
CA GLY A 21 -12.98 -9.06 -7.01
C GLY A 21 -12.55 -7.67 -6.56
N TYR A 22 -12.43 -7.44 -5.25
CA TYR A 22 -11.98 -6.15 -4.70
C TYR A 22 -10.54 -5.82 -5.10
N LEU A 23 -9.62 -6.77 -5.03
CA LEU A 23 -8.23 -6.54 -5.44
C LEU A 23 -8.16 -6.19 -6.92
N SER A 24 -8.91 -6.88 -7.78
CA SER A 24 -8.98 -6.55 -9.21
C SER A 24 -9.58 -5.17 -9.46
N ALA A 25 -10.59 -4.76 -8.68
CA ALA A 25 -11.18 -3.42 -8.78
C ALA A 25 -10.17 -2.33 -8.39
N LEU A 26 -9.41 -2.54 -7.31
CA LEU A 26 -8.33 -1.64 -6.89
C LEU A 26 -7.22 -1.49 -7.94
N GLU A 27 -6.93 -2.56 -8.69
CA GLU A 27 -5.93 -2.55 -9.77
C GLU A 27 -6.44 -1.85 -11.05
N LYS A 28 -7.75 -1.94 -11.34
CA LYS A 28 -8.35 -1.42 -12.58
C LYS A 28 -8.78 0.04 -12.51
N HIS A 29 -9.15 0.53 -11.34
CA HIS A 29 -9.72 1.87 -11.18
C HIS A 29 -8.69 2.81 -10.54
N PRO A 30 -8.02 3.68 -11.31
CA PRO A 30 -7.10 4.66 -10.73
C PRO A 30 -7.84 5.68 -9.85
N ARG A 31 -7.11 6.20 -8.85
CA ARG A 31 -7.60 7.23 -7.92
C ARG A 31 -8.24 8.41 -8.67
N GLY A 32 -9.46 8.78 -8.28
CA GLY A 32 -10.18 9.95 -8.83
C GLY A 32 -11.31 9.67 -9.83
N SER A 33 -11.62 8.42 -10.18
CA SER A 33 -12.85 8.10 -10.94
C SER A 33 -14.13 8.34 -10.12
N SER A 34 -15.01 9.24 -10.56
CA SER A 34 -16.28 9.53 -9.85
C SER A 34 -17.37 8.47 -10.05
N GLU A 35 -17.06 7.37 -10.71
CA GLU A 35 -18.03 6.33 -11.08
C GLU A 35 -18.12 5.26 -10.00
N ASP A 36 -19.32 4.71 -9.81
CA ASP A 36 -19.51 3.53 -9.00
C ASP A 36 -18.72 2.35 -9.58
N ILE A 37 -18.03 1.63 -8.70
CA ILE A 37 -17.16 0.52 -9.04
C ILE A 37 -17.96 -0.76 -8.91
N THR A 38 -18.11 -1.49 -10.02
CA THR A 38 -18.73 -2.82 -10.02
C THR A 38 -17.66 -3.86 -9.73
N ILE A 39 -17.85 -4.58 -8.63
CA ILE A 39 -16.98 -5.64 -8.15
C ILE A 39 -17.62 -6.96 -8.53
N GLU A 40 -17.02 -7.64 -9.51
CA GLU A 40 -17.46 -8.97 -9.93
C GLU A 40 -17.18 -9.97 -8.81
N THR A 41 -18.23 -10.70 -8.40
CA THR A 41 -18.11 -11.82 -7.45
C THR A 41 -18.87 -13.02 -7.98
N LYS A 42 -18.56 -14.21 -7.46
CA LYS A 42 -19.21 -15.47 -7.83
C LYS A 42 -20.74 -15.44 -7.71
N ASP A 43 -21.28 -14.80 -6.67
CA ASP A 43 -22.71 -14.84 -6.37
C ASP A 43 -23.50 -13.72 -7.07
N ARG A 44 -22.93 -12.50 -7.06
CA ARG A 44 -23.53 -11.31 -7.69
C ARG A 44 -22.52 -10.16 -7.81
N PRO A 45 -22.64 -9.29 -8.82
CA PRO A 45 -21.88 -8.05 -8.84
C PRO A 45 -22.23 -7.20 -7.61
N ILE A 46 -21.21 -6.66 -6.94
CA ILE A 46 -21.36 -5.73 -5.82
C ILE A 46 -20.99 -4.34 -6.33
N ILE A 47 -21.93 -3.40 -6.22
CA ILE A 47 -21.67 -2.00 -6.56
C ILE A 47 -21.15 -1.30 -5.31
N ARG A 48 -19.99 -0.66 -5.42
CA ARG A 48 -19.37 0.14 -4.36
C ARG A 48 -19.02 1.52 -4.87
N THR A 49 -19.16 2.51 -4.01
CA THR A 49 -18.63 3.83 -4.25
C THR A 49 -17.09 3.79 -4.22
N GLN A 50 -16.45 4.72 -4.92
CA GLN A 50 -14.99 4.88 -4.83
C GLN A 50 -14.51 5.10 -3.39
N LYS A 51 -15.31 5.79 -2.57
CA LYS A 51 -14.99 6.05 -1.15
C LYS A 51 -14.88 4.74 -0.36
N GLU A 52 -15.79 3.79 -0.58
CA GLU A 52 -15.75 2.48 0.09
C GLU A 52 -14.53 1.67 -0.35
N VAL A 53 -14.22 1.68 -1.66
CA VAL A 53 -13.03 1.01 -2.20
C VAL A 53 -11.74 1.61 -1.64
N HIS A 54 -11.65 2.94 -1.53
CA HIS A 54 -10.54 3.63 -0.85
C HIS A 54 -10.47 3.25 0.63
N GLY A 55 -11.61 3.15 1.31
CA GLY A 55 -11.68 2.71 2.70
C GLY A 55 -11.04 1.34 2.91
N ILE A 56 -11.35 0.37 2.05
CA ILE A 56 -10.79 -0.97 2.09
C ILE A 56 -9.28 -0.96 1.80
N TYR A 57 -8.82 -0.17 0.82
CA TYR A 57 -7.39 0.00 0.57
C TYR A 57 -6.64 0.44 1.83
N TYR A 58 -7.13 1.46 2.53
CA TYR A 58 -6.45 1.94 3.74
C TYR A 58 -6.50 0.94 4.89
N GLN A 59 -7.59 0.17 5.02
CA GLN A 59 -7.66 -0.92 5.99
C GLN A 59 -6.60 -2.00 5.70
N ILE A 60 -6.40 -2.37 4.43
CA ILE A 60 -5.35 -3.33 4.05
C ILE A 60 -3.96 -2.78 4.40
N VAL A 61 -3.67 -1.52 4.05
CA VAL A 61 -2.38 -0.88 4.39
C VAL A 61 -2.18 -0.80 5.90
N ASP A 62 -3.24 -0.51 6.67
CA ASP A 62 -3.17 -0.46 8.13
C ASP A 62 -2.80 -1.81 8.75
N ARG A 63 -3.39 -2.90 8.24
CA ARG A 63 -3.10 -4.25 8.70
C ARG A 63 -1.67 -4.66 8.37
N LEU A 64 -1.18 -4.33 7.17
CA LEU A 64 0.23 -4.55 6.82
C LEU A 64 1.16 -3.73 7.72
N LEU A 65 0.81 -2.48 8.04
CA LEU A 65 1.56 -1.66 9.00
C LEU A 65 1.57 -2.30 10.41
N ASP A 66 0.44 -2.82 10.89
CA ASP A 66 0.38 -3.54 12.18
C ASP A 66 1.30 -4.77 12.21
N VAL A 67 1.30 -5.57 11.14
CA VAL A 67 2.18 -6.74 11.03
C VAL A 67 3.65 -6.30 11.01
N PHE A 68 3.98 -5.20 10.31
CA PHE A 68 5.33 -4.66 10.32
C PHE A 68 5.75 -4.21 11.73
N ILE A 69 4.91 -3.44 12.42
CA ILE A 69 5.17 -2.98 13.80
C ILE A 69 5.36 -4.17 14.74
N LEU A 70 4.51 -5.20 14.62
CA LEU A 70 4.65 -6.44 15.39
C LEU A 70 6.00 -7.09 15.10
N SER A 71 6.38 -7.23 13.83
CA SER A 71 7.64 -7.85 13.44
C SER A 71 8.89 -7.06 13.87
N ASP A 72 8.80 -5.74 13.98
CA ASP A 72 9.84 -4.89 14.58
C ASP A 72 9.96 -5.15 16.08
N ALA A 73 8.83 -5.13 16.81
CA ALA A 73 8.80 -5.35 18.26
C ALA A 73 9.35 -6.72 18.71
N TYR A 74 9.23 -7.74 17.87
CA TYR A 74 9.75 -9.10 18.10
C TYR A 74 11.06 -9.39 17.35
N ASP A 75 11.71 -8.36 16.80
CA ASP A 75 12.93 -8.45 16.00
C ASP A 75 12.93 -9.57 14.92
N THR A 76 11.80 -9.76 14.25
CA THR A 76 11.62 -10.77 13.21
C THR A 76 11.87 -10.18 11.83
N ARG A 77 13.16 -10.02 11.47
CA ARG A 77 13.60 -9.41 10.19
C ARG A 77 12.93 -10.01 8.95
N GLN A 78 12.78 -11.35 8.90
CA GLN A 78 12.14 -12.01 7.77
C GLN A 78 10.70 -11.52 7.59
N LEU A 79 9.93 -11.38 8.67
CA LEU A 79 8.55 -10.92 8.62
C LEU A 79 8.46 -9.43 8.25
N ARG A 80 9.42 -8.58 8.70
CA ARG A 80 9.53 -7.19 8.22
C ARG A 80 9.70 -7.14 6.70
N ASN A 81 10.61 -7.94 6.15
CA ASN A 81 10.87 -8.01 4.71
C ASN A 81 9.66 -8.57 3.94
N ASP A 82 9.01 -9.62 4.44
CA ASP A 82 7.83 -10.22 3.79
C ASP A 82 6.65 -9.25 3.77
N THR A 83 6.45 -8.50 4.86
CA THR A 83 5.41 -7.47 4.97
C THR A 83 5.71 -6.28 4.06
N MET A 84 6.97 -5.85 3.98
CA MET A 84 7.42 -4.81 3.05
C MET A 84 7.17 -5.23 1.59
N SER A 85 7.52 -6.47 1.24
CA SER A 85 7.24 -7.04 -0.09
C SER A 85 5.75 -7.04 -0.42
N ALA A 86 4.90 -7.44 0.52
CA ALA A 86 3.44 -7.40 0.34
C ALA A 86 2.94 -5.96 0.15
N LEU A 87 3.42 -5.01 0.95
CA LEU A 87 3.05 -3.59 0.82
C LEU A 87 3.48 -3.00 -0.53
N GLN A 88 4.73 -3.22 -0.95
CA GLN A 88 5.22 -2.76 -2.25
C GLN A 88 4.49 -3.43 -3.40
N LEU A 89 4.20 -4.73 -3.32
CA LEU A 89 3.40 -5.43 -4.32
C LEU A 89 2.01 -4.82 -4.44
N PHE A 90 1.36 -4.52 -3.31
CA PHE A 90 0.03 -3.93 -3.27
C PHE A 90 0.01 -2.50 -3.82
N HIS A 91 0.95 -1.65 -3.42
CA HIS A 91 1.07 -0.30 -3.96
C HIS A 91 1.36 -0.31 -5.47
N ASN A 92 2.23 -1.23 -5.93
CA ASN A 92 2.58 -1.32 -7.34
C ASN A 92 1.44 -1.89 -8.19
N SER A 93 0.63 -2.81 -7.66
CA SER A 93 -0.51 -3.37 -8.40
C SER A 93 -1.66 -2.37 -8.52
N THR A 94 -1.93 -1.62 -7.46
CA THR A 94 -2.98 -0.58 -7.43
C THR A 94 -2.54 0.73 -8.08
N GLY A 95 -1.22 0.98 -8.17
CA GLY A 95 -0.67 2.27 -8.54
C GLY A 95 -0.91 3.35 -7.48
N TRP A 96 -1.33 2.97 -6.26
CA TRP A 96 -1.66 3.88 -5.17
C TRP A 96 -0.61 3.81 -4.07
N TYR A 97 -0.26 4.97 -3.53
CA TYR A 97 0.47 5.04 -2.26
C TYR A 97 -0.40 5.78 -1.24
N SER A 98 -0.28 5.35 0.02
CA SER A 98 -0.97 6.00 1.12
C SER A 98 -0.49 7.43 1.31
N ASP A 99 -1.44 8.36 1.26
CA ASP A 99 -1.34 9.78 1.63
C ASP A 99 -2.09 10.08 2.95
N CYS A 100 -2.41 9.02 3.71
CA CYS A 100 -3.11 9.16 4.98
C CYS A 100 -2.17 9.55 6.12
N VAL A 101 -2.40 10.73 6.70
CA VAL A 101 -1.61 11.28 7.82
C VAL A 101 -1.57 10.32 9.02
N TRP A 102 -2.69 9.68 9.34
CA TRP A 102 -2.78 8.79 10.50
C TRP A 102 -1.91 7.51 10.36
N LEU A 103 -1.70 7.00 9.13
CA LEU A 103 -0.80 5.86 8.89
C LEU A 103 0.66 6.25 9.16
N VAL A 104 1.06 7.43 8.71
CA VAL A 104 2.40 7.98 9.00
C VAL A 104 2.57 8.22 10.50
N THR A 105 1.56 8.82 11.13
CA THR A 105 1.56 9.05 12.59
C THR A 105 1.72 7.75 13.35
N LYS A 106 0.97 6.71 12.97
CA LYS A 106 1.06 5.37 13.58
C LYS A 106 2.47 4.79 13.43
N ALA A 107 3.05 4.79 12.22
CA ALA A 107 4.38 4.28 11.96
C ALA A 107 5.46 5.00 12.81
N PHE A 108 5.52 6.33 12.73
CA PHE A 108 6.53 7.13 13.44
C PHE A 108 6.35 7.16 14.97
N SER A 109 5.17 6.80 15.48
CA SER A 109 4.94 6.65 16.93
C SER A 109 5.40 5.31 17.49
N LYS A 110 5.64 4.31 16.63
CA LYS A 110 5.93 2.91 17.03
C LYS A 110 7.26 2.38 16.54
N LEU A 111 7.82 2.97 15.48
CA LEU A 111 9.04 2.51 14.84
C LEU A 111 10.14 3.57 14.96
N PRO A 112 11.42 3.17 14.97
CA PRO A 112 12.51 4.12 14.82
C PRO A 112 12.44 4.80 13.46
N GLU A 113 12.84 6.08 13.40
CA GLU A 113 12.83 6.90 12.19
C GLU A 113 13.71 6.31 11.07
N SER A 114 14.72 5.53 11.45
CA SER A 114 15.61 4.80 10.54
C SER A 114 15.03 3.48 10.01
N SER A 115 13.84 3.06 10.48
CA SER A 115 13.22 1.82 10.00
C SER A 115 12.96 1.88 8.49
N SER A 116 13.08 0.74 7.82
CA SER A 116 12.87 0.68 6.38
C SER A 116 11.46 1.12 5.97
N LEU A 117 10.45 0.87 6.81
CA LEU A 117 9.08 1.34 6.58
C LEU A 117 8.94 2.86 6.71
N CYS A 118 9.55 3.49 7.71
CA CYS A 118 9.56 4.96 7.80
C CYS A 118 10.24 5.59 6.56
N GLN A 119 11.36 5.03 6.11
CA GLN A 119 12.06 5.48 4.90
C GLN A 119 11.22 5.27 3.63
N TYR A 120 10.50 4.16 3.54
CA TYR A 120 9.56 3.88 2.46
C TYR A 120 8.43 4.91 2.42
N LEU A 121 7.80 5.20 3.56
CA LEU A 121 6.72 6.19 3.67
C LEU A 121 7.18 7.60 3.31
N ILE A 122 8.39 8.01 3.73
CA ILE A 122 8.98 9.29 3.33
C ILE A 122 9.06 9.40 1.81
N LYS A 123 9.61 8.38 1.14
CA LYS A 123 9.83 8.41 -0.32
C LYS A 123 8.51 8.31 -1.10
N SER A 124 7.56 7.52 -0.64
CA SER A 124 6.24 7.41 -1.28
C SER A 124 5.44 8.71 -1.18
N TRP A 125 5.47 9.38 -0.02
CA TRP A 125 4.88 10.70 0.15
C TRP A 125 5.60 11.76 -0.67
N ALA A 126 6.93 11.76 -0.69
CA ALA A 126 7.69 12.69 -1.51
C ALA A 126 7.45 12.50 -3.01
N LEU A 127 7.09 11.28 -3.45
CA LEU A 127 6.71 11.02 -4.85
C LEU A 127 5.32 11.61 -5.18
N LEU A 128 4.36 11.50 -4.27
CA LEU A 128 2.96 11.90 -4.51
C LEU A 128 2.64 13.35 -4.17
N TRP A 129 3.22 13.90 -3.11
CA TRP A 129 2.75 15.16 -2.56
C TRP A 129 3.08 16.33 -3.49
N HIS A 130 2.06 17.06 -3.90
CA HIS A 130 2.19 18.35 -4.57
C HIS A 130 1.77 19.42 -3.54
N GLY A 131 2.72 20.19 -3.01
CA GLY A 131 2.53 21.12 -1.88
C GLY A 131 1.43 22.20 -2.06
N LYS A 132 0.74 22.22 -3.20
CA LYS A 132 -0.39 23.11 -3.53
C LYS A 132 -1.71 22.70 -2.84
N GLU A 133 -1.77 21.52 -2.21
CA GLU A 133 -3.01 20.93 -1.69
C GLU A 133 -3.20 21.12 -0.17
N VAL A 134 -2.29 21.81 0.51
CA VAL A 134 -2.33 21.97 1.97
C VAL A 134 -3.34 23.04 2.37
N THR A 135 -4.59 22.66 2.58
CA THR A 135 -5.67 23.56 3.03
C THR A 135 -6.52 22.93 4.13
N GLY A 136 -7.17 23.77 4.94
CA GLY A 136 -8.18 23.34 5.92
C GLY A 136 -7.68 22.30 6.94
N GLU A 137 -8.46 21.24 7.13
CA GLU A 137 -8.20 20.14 8.08
C GLU A 137 -6.90 19.39 7.76
N PHE A 138 -6.56 19.22 6.49
CA PHE A 138 -5.31 18.56 6.10
C PHE A 138 -4.08 19.34 6.58
N ALA A 139 -4.12 20.68 6.53
CA ALA A 139 -3.05 21.51 7.06
C ALA A 139 -2.87 21.32 8.57
N HIS A 140 -3.97 21.20 9.31
CA HIS A 140 -3.97 20.93 10.74
C HIS A 140 -3.37 19.55 11.03
N ASP A 141 -3.81 18.51 10.31
CA ASP A 141 -3.33 17.14 10.51
C ASP A 141 -1.83 17.00 10.21
N MET A 142 -1.32 17.73 9.22
CA MET A 142 0.11 17.76 8.91
C MET A 142 0.95 18.35 10.06
N THR A 143 0.39 19.20 10.93
CA THR A 143 1.11 19.73 12.10
C THR A 143 1.34 18.68 13.19
N ALA A 144 0.58 17.57 13.17
CA ALA A 144 0.74 16.46 14.10
C ALA A 144 1.84 15.47 13.68
N LEU A 145 2.38 15.60 12.46
CA LEU A 145 3.40 14.70 11.94
C LEU A 145 4.77 14.99 12.55
N SER A 146 5.56 13.92 12.73
CA SER A 146 6.95 14.03 13.20
C SER A 146 7.78 14.91 12.27
N THR A 147 8.61 15.78 12.85
CA THR A 147 9.59 16.57 12.09
C THR A 147 10.55 15.69 11.30
N ALA A 148 10.86 14.50 11.82
CA ALA A 148 11.71 13.52 11.14
C ALA A 148 11.05 12.91 9.90
N PHE A 149 9.72 12.99 9.79
CA PHE A 149 9.02 12.67 8.56
C PHE A 149 8.92 13.89 7.65
N LEU A 150 8.44 15.02 8.17
CA LEU A 150 8.14 16.22 7.38
C LEU A 150 9.37 16.81 6.69
N VAL A 151 10.50 16.92 7.40
CA VAL A 151 11.70 17.56 6.85
C VAL A 151 12.24 16.78 5.63
N PRO A 152 12.48 15.45 5.70
CA PRO A 152 12.90 14.68 4.53
C PRO A 152 11.91 14.74 3.37
N VAL A 153 10.61 14.66 3.65
CA VAL A 153 9.58 14.74 2.61
C VAL A 153 9.65 16.10 1.90
N LEU A 154 9.68 17.20 2.64
CA LEU A 154 9.78 18.55 2.07
C LEU A 154 11.07 18.73 1.26
N CYS A 155 12.21 18.21 1.74
CA CYS A 155 13.47 18.27 1.02
C CYS A 155 13.42 17.49 -0.31
N LEU A 156 12.88 16.27 -0.30
CA LEU A 156 12.72 15.45 -1.50
C LEU A 156 11.73 16.07 -2.48
N THR A 157 10.61 16.60 -1.99
CA THR A 157 9.64 17.31 -2.83
C THR A 157 10.24 18.57 -3.44
N ALA A 158 10.97 19.38 -2.68
CA ALA A 158 11.67 20.57 -3.21
C ALA A 158 12.69 20.19 -4.29
N LYS A 159 13.49 19.14 -4.06
CA LYS A 159 14.43 18.61 -5.05
C LYS A 159 13.71 18.19 -6.33
N ARG A 160 12.64 17.39 -6.19
CA ARG A 160 11.79 16.89 -7.28
C ARG A 160 11.20 18.00 -8.15
N GLU A 161 10.79 19.13 -7.55
CA GLU A 161 10.27 20.27 -8.30
C GLU A 161 11.39 21.07 -9.00
N SER A 162 12.63 21.02 -8.49
CA SER A 162 13.75 21.81 -8.99
C SER A 162 14.59 21.14 -10.09
N ASP A 163 14.58 19.81 -10.19
CA ASP A 163 15.58 19.05 -10.96
C ASP A 163 15.12 18.53 -12.32
N GLY A 164 14.01 19.07 -12.84
CA GLY A 164 13.49 18.67 -14.15
C GLY A 164 12.95 17.24 -14.22
N GLY A 165 12.70 16.59 -13.08
CA GLY A 165 12.07 15.26 -13.01
C GLY A 165 13.03 14.09 -12.78
N GLU A 166 14.32 14.36 -12.57
CA GLU A 166 15.33 13.34 -12.25
C GLU A 166 15.01 12.66 -10.91
N CYS A 167 14.79 13.43 -9.83
CA CYS A 167 14.44 12.90 -8.52
C CYS A 167 13.10 12.17 -8.56
N LYS A 168 12.13 12.60 -9.38
CA LYS A 168 10.87 11.86 -9.54
C LYS A 168 11.13 10.45 -10.10
N SER A 169 11.98 10.36 -11.12
CA SER A 169 12.35 9.09 -11.75
C SER A 169 13.14 8.20 -10.79
N GLN A 170 14.08 8.78 -10.04
CA GLN A 170 14.84 8.08 -9.01
C GLN A 170 13.94 7.54 -7.89
N LEU A 171 13.05 8.37 -7.34
CA LEU A 171 12.11 7.95 -6.30
C LEU A 171 11.24 6.79 -6.78
N LYS A 172 10.72 6.87 -8.00
CA LYS A 172 9.93 5.79 -8.59
C LYS A 172 10.75 4.51 -8.72
N GLN A 173 11.98 4.58 -9.24
CA GLN A 173 12.87 3.43 -9.35
C GLN A 173 13.17 2.80 -7.98
N GLU A 174 13.45 3.62 -6.97
CA GLU A 174 13.71 3.15 -5.61
C GLU A 174 12.49 2.46 -5.00
N LEU A 175 11.29 3.00 -5.20
CA LEU A 175 10.02 2.41 -4.74
C LEU A 175 9.68 1.09 -5.46
N ASP A 176 10.08 0.94 -6.72
CA ASP A 176 9.89 -0.27 -7.53
C ASP A 176 10.91 -1.39 -7.20
N GLU A 177 12.08 -1.03 -6.67
CA GLU A 177 13.14 -1.96 -6.27
C GLU A 177 12.92 -2.42 -4.82
N TRP A 178 12.41 -3.65 -4.64
CA TRP A 178 12.00 -4.18 -3.33
C TRP A 178 13.13 -4.16 -2.30
N CYS A 179 14.32 -4.59 -2.74
CA CYS A 179 15.49 -4.67 -1.85
C CYS A 179 16.02 -3.32 -1.38
N THR A 180 15.48 -2.18 -1.86
CA THR A 180 15.80 -0.85 -1.33
C THR A 180 15.31 -0.69 0.11
N PHE A 181 14.21 -1.36 0.48
CA PHE A 181 13.58 -1.26 1.80
C PHE A 181 13.55 -2.59 2.55
N HIS A 182 14.27 -3.59 2.06
CA HIS A 182 14.51 -4.81 2.82
C HIS A 182 15.78 -4.68 3.64
N GLU A 183 15.79 -5.35 4.78
CA GLU A 183 16.95 -5.47 5.65
C GLU A 183 17.75 -6.71 5.23
N HIS A 184 19.01 -6.48 4.81
CA HIS A 184 19.96 -7.52 4.43
C HIS A 184 21.27 -7.32 5.21
N PRO A 185 21.84 -8.38 5.80
CA PRO A 185 23.13 -8.30 6.49
C PRO A 185 24.30 -8.19 5.51
N ASP A 186 24.14 -8.73 4.31
CA ASP A 186 25.15 -8.73 3.25
C ASP A 186 24.52 -8.74 1.85
N GLU A 187 25.37 -8.56 0.83
CA GLU A 187 24.94 -8.53 -0.57
C GLU A 187 24.53 -9.91 -1.10
N GLU A 188 24.96 -11.00 -0.45
CA GLU A 188 24.58 -12.36 -0.86
C GLU A 188 23.12 -12.65 -0.48
N GLU A 189 22.69 -12.30 0.73
CA GLU A 189 21.28 -12.40 1.13
C GLU A 189 20.39 -11.49 0.27
N LYS A 190 20.89 -10.30 -0.09
CA LYS A 190 20.20 -9.39 -1.02
C LYS A 190 20.05 -10.02 -2.41
N ARG A 191 21.10 -10.66 -2.94
CA ARG A 191 21.04 -11.39 -4.22
C ARG A 191 20.01 -12.51 -4.16
N VAL A 192 20.03 -13.33 -3.11
CA VAL A 192 19.05 -14.41 -2.89
C VAL A 192 17.63 -13.86 -2.76
N CYS A 193 17.44 -12.72 -2.09
CA CYS A 193 16.15 -12.05 -1.99
C CYS A 193 15.61 -11.64 -3.37
N LYS A 194 16.44 -11.03 -4.22
CA LYS A 194 16.08 -10.66 -5.59
C LYS A 194 15.68 -11.86 -6.43
N GLU A 195 16.41 -12.97 -6.32
CA GLU A 195 16.11 -14.21 -7.07
C GLU A 195 14.79 -14.85 -6.65
N LYS A 196 14.48 -14.80 -5.35
CA LYS A 196 13.23 -15.34 -4.80
C LYS A 196 12.01 -14.44 -5.03
N ARG A 197 12.19 -13.20 -5.50
CA ARG A 197 11.11 -12.22 -5.67
C ARG A 197 9.92 -12.78 -6.46
N GLU A 198 10.17 -13.26 -7.68
CA GLU A 198 9.10 -13.75 -8.55
C GLU A 198 8.51 -15.07 -8.04
N THR A 199 9.34 -15.93 -7.44
CA THR A 199 8.88 -17.18 -6.81
C THR A 199 7.95 -16.91 -5.62
N ASN A 200 8.20 -15.85 -4.85
CA ASN A 200 7.41 -15.50 -3.67
C ASN A 200 6.22 -14.59 -3.98
N ARG A 201 6.10 -14.06 -5.21
CA ARG A 201 4.99 -13.18 -5.61
C ARG A 201 3.60 -13.78 -5.32
N PRO A 202 3.31 -15.08 -5.58
CA PRO A 202 2.03 -15.68 -5.23
C PRO A 202 1.75 -15.69 -3.72
N PHE A 203 2.79 -15.89 -2.90
CA PHE A 203 2.67 -15.85 -1.45
C PHE A 203 2.25 -14.45 -0.97
N PHE A 204 2.92 -13.40 -1.44
CA PHE A 204 2.56 -12.02 -1.08
C PHE A 204 1.17 -11.64 -1.58
N ARG A 205 0.77 -12.08 -2.78
CA ARG A 205 -0.60 -11.89 -3.27
C ARG A 205 -1.63 -12.55 -2.33
N ASN A 206 -1.39 -13.80 -1.91
CA ASN A 206 -2.30 -14.48 -0.99
C ASN A 206 -2.35 -13.80 0.38
N PHE A 207 -1.22 -13.24 0.84
CA PHE A 207 -1.19 -12.45 2.07
C PHE A 207 -2.06 -11.19 1.95
N ILE A 208 -1.94 -10.44 0.84
CA ILE A 208 -2.81 -9.28 0.55
C ILE A 208 -4.27 -9.71 0.51
N LEU A 209 -4.59 -10.82 -0.17
CA LEU A 209 -5.97 -11.32 -0.25
C LEU A 209 -6.56 -11.66 1.13
N ALA A 210 -5.77 -12.24 2.03
CA ALA A 210 -6.20 -12.50 3.40
C ALA A 210 -6.50 -11.18 4.16
N CYS A 211 -5.67 -10.15 3.99
CA CYS A 211 -5.94 -8.81 4.54
C CYS A 211 -7.22 -8.20 3.94
N THR A 212 -7.41 -8.33 2.62
CA THR A 212 -8.61 -7.85 1.91
C THR A 212 -9.87 -8.53 2.44
N GLU A 213 -9.83 -9.85 2.67
CA GLU A 213 -10.98 -10.58 3.20
C GLU A 213 -11.37 -10.10 4.60
N ILE A 214 -10.40 -9.83 5.46
CA ILE A 214 -10.64 -9.28 6.79
C ILE A 214 -11.25 -7.88 6.70
N ALA A 215 -10.70 -6.99 5.86
CA ALA A 215 -11.19 -5.63 5.67
C ALA A 215 -12.66 -5.61 5.18
N ILE A 216 -13.00 -6.46 4.21
CA ILE A 216 -14.39 -6.57 3.70
C ILE A 216 -15.35 -7.04 4.79
N ARG A 217 -14.94 -8.02 5.61
CA ARG A 217 -15.78 -8.54 6.70
C ARG A 217 -16.05 -7.48 7.77
N GLU A 218 -15.03 -6.72 8.15
CA GLU A 218 -15.16 -5.63 9.13
C GLU A 218 -16.09 -4.50 8.62
N ASP A 219 -15.93 -4.11 7.35
CA ASP A 219 -16.79 -3.11 6.71
C ASP A 219 -18.27 -3.54 6.64
N THR A 220 -18.51 -4.82 6.35
CA THR A 220 -19.86 -5.40 6.32
C THR A 220 -20.52 -5.40 7.70
N ASN A 221 -19.77 -5.72 8.75
CA ASN A 221 -20.29 -5.74 10.13
C ASN A 221 -20.68 -4.33 10.61
N ILE A 222 -19.89 -3.30 10.28
CA ILE A 222 -20.20 -1.90 10.59
C ILE A 222 -21.51 -1.47 9.92
N THR A 223 -21.74 -1.90 8.69
CA THR A 223 -22.97 -1.59 7.94
C THR A 223 -24.20 -2.27 8.53
N GLN A 224 -24.08 -3.50 9.03
CA GLN A 224 -25.21 -4.20 9.67
C GLN A 224 -25.56 -3.59 11.03
N ASP A 225 -24.58 -3.25 11.85
CA ASP A 225 -24.81 -2.65 13.17
C ASP A 225 -25.43 -1.24 13.11
N SER A 226 -25.10 -0.48 12.06
CA SER A 226 -25.69 0.85 11.83
C SER A 226 -27.15 0.76 11.36
N LEU A 227 -27.53 -0.27 10.62
CA LEU A 227 -28.92 -0.52 10.18
C LEU A 227 -29.83 -1.02 11.31
N VAL A 228 -29.30 -1.77 12.28
CA VAL A 228 -30.07 -2.26 13.45
C VAL A 228 -30.33 -1.15 14.48
N ARG A 229 -29.55 -0.07 14.46
CA ARG A 229 -29.66 1.06 15.41
C ARG A 229 -30.38 2.29 14.86
N ALA A 230 -30.89 2.24 13.64
CA ALA A 230 -31.75 3.30 13.10
C ALA A 230 -33.18 3.15 13.70
N PRO A 231 -33.70 4.17 14.41
CA PRO A 231 -35.04 4.13 15.02
C PRO A 231 -36.18 4.16 14.00
#